data_AF-A0A6N4RFD4-F1
#
_entry.id   AF-A0A6N4RFD4-F1
#
_cell.length_a   1.000
_cell.length_b   1.000
_cell.length_c   1.000
_cell.angle_alpha   90.00
_cell.angle_beta   90.00
_cell.angle_gamma   90.00
#
_symmetry.space_group_name_H-M   'P 1'
#
loop_
_entity.id
_entity.type
_entity.pdbx_description
1 polymer ?
#
loop_
_entity_poly.entity_id
_entity_poly.type
_entity_poly.pdbx_seq_one_letter_code
_entity_poly.pdbx_strand_id
1 'polypeptide(L)'
;MKTNIKNTLLAAVQESKERKDAAQKSLEAEKTAEQQFMDSFKQVRAEVIKPAMEELKALLTANGVICGIHESEERFEDRTGRMAERCGITMTFFDDTKNRHVATSYPHFTVYADKLAKNVSFHQSTIGPGRGGSAGNCGSSDLDKVTHDLIQEYVTNLVTKVV
;
A
#
# COMPACT_ATOMS: atom_id res chain seq x y z
N MET A 1 57.81 10.72 -6.94
CA MET A 1 56.69 11.04 -6.02
C MET A 1 57.10 10.61 -4.61
N LYS A 2 56.91 11.45 -3.58
CA LYS A 2 57.29 11.09 -2.19
C LYS A 2 56.48 9.89 -1.72
N THR A 3 57.12 8.89 -1.12
CA THR A 3 56.51 7.63 -0.67
C THR A 3 55.29 7.84 0.23
N ASN A 4 55.33 8.89 1.06
CA ASN A 4 54.22 9.29 1.93
C ASN A 4 52.94 9.65 1.13
N ILE A 5 53.08 10.46 0.06
CA ILE A 5 51.94 10.87 -0.79
C ILE A 5 51.33 9.67 -1.52
N LYS A 6 52.16 8.70 -1.95
CA LYS A 6 51.68 7.46 -2.59
C LYS A 6 50.81 6.65 -1.62
N ASN A 7 51.27 6.49 -0.39
CA ASN A 7 50.57 5.70 0.62
C ASN A 7 49.24 6.37 1.04
N THR A 8 49.22 7.70 1.20
CA THR A 8 47.99 8.44 1.51
C THR A 8 46.95 8.32 0.38
N LEU A 9 47.37 8.46 -0.88
CA LEU A 9 46.46 8.32 -2.02
C LEU A 9 45.90 6.90 -2.14
N LEU A 10 46.73 5.87 -1.95
CA LEU A 10 46.27 4.48 -1.98
C LEU A 10 45.29 4.17 -0.85
N ALA A 11 45.53 4.69 0.36
CA ALA A 11 44.61 4.55 1.48
C ALA A 11 43.25 5.22 1.20
N ALA A 12 43.24 6.44 0.66
CA ALA A 12 42.01 7.15 0.32
C ALA A 12 41.19 6.45 -0.79
N VAL A 13 41.88 5.87 -1.79
CA VAL A 13 41.23 5.06 -2.83
C VAL A 13 40.63 3.79 -2.25
N GLN A 14 41.34 3.11 -1.35
CA GLN A 14 40.85 1.90 -0.69
C GLN A 14 39.63 2.19 0.20
N GLU A 15 39.67 3.25 1.01
CA GLU A 15 38.53 3.69 1.84
C GLU A 15 37.31 4.07 0.98
N SER A 16 37.53 4.74 -0.17
CA SER A 16 36.46 5.04 -1.12
C SER A 16 35.83 3.78 -1.72
N LYS A 17 36.65 2.78 -2.04
CA LYS A 17 36.18 1.49 -2.54
C LYS A 17 35.36 0.74 -1.49
N GLU A 18 35.85 0.66 -0.25
CA GLU A 18 35.15 0.01 0.85
C GLU A 18 33.81 0.68 1.15
N ARG A 19 33.74 2.01 1.13
CA ARG A 19 32.47 2.76 1.27
C ARG A 19 31.49 2.44 0.15
N LYS A 20 31.95 2.37 -1.10
CA LYS A 20 31.09 2.02 -2.25
C LYS A 20 30.57 0.59 -2.15
N ASP A 21 31.44 -0.35 -1.80
CA ASP A 21 31.07 -1.76 -1.65
C ASP A 21 30.06 -1.93 -0.49
N ALA A 22 30.25 -1.21 0.62
CA ALA A 22 29.31 -1.21 1.75
C ALA A 22 27.95 -0.60 1.37
N ALA A 23 27.94 0.55 0.67
CA ALA A 23 26.72 1.18 0.20
C ALA A 23 25.94 0.29 -0.78
N GLN A 24 26.65 -0.39 -1.69
CA GLN A 24 26.03 -1.31 -2.63
C GLN A 24 25.41 -2.52 -1.93
N LYS A 25 26.12 -3.14 -0.97
CA LYS A 25 25.57 -4.23 -0.16
C LYS A 25 24.34 -3.81 0.63
N SER A 26 24.36 -2.61 1.21
CA SER A 26 23.21 -2.06 1.95
C SER A 26 21.99 -1.89 1.02
N LEU A 27 22.21 -1.38 -0.19
CA LEU A 27 21.15 -1.18 -1.18
C LEU A 27 20.56 -2.51 -1.66
N GLU A 28 21.40 -3.52 -1.88
CA GLU A 28 20.95 -4.86 -2.26
C GLU A 28 20.12 -5.51 -1.13
N ALA A 29 20.59 -5.43 0.12
CA ALA A 29 19.86 -5.95 1.27
C ALA A 29 18.51 -5.25 1.49
N GLU A 30 18.45 -3.93 1.29
CA GLU A 30 17.23 -3.15 1.40
C GLU A 30 16.20 -3.59 0.34
N LYS A 31 16.61 -3.70 -0.92
CA LYS A 31 15.76 -4.19 -2.01
C LYS A 31 15.21 -5.60 -1.74
N THR A 32 16.04 -6.49 -1.20
CA THR A 32 15.59 -7.83 -0.83
C THR A 32 14.55 -7.79 0.28
N ALA A 33 14.78 -7.01 1.34
CA ALA A 33 13.83 -6.87 2.44
C ALA A 33 12.50 -6.25 2.00
N GLU A 34 12.55 -5.26 1.11
CA GLU A 34 11.36 -4.68 0.50
C GLU A 34 10.57 -5.70 -0.32
N GLN A 35 11.25 -6.51 -1.14
CA GLN A 35 10.58 -7.55 -1.93
C GLN A 35 9.90 -8.59 -1.03
N GLN A 36 10.59 -9.05 0.02
CA GLN A 36 10.04 -9.98 1.00
C GLN A 36 8.79 -9.42 1.70
N PHE A 37 8.82 -8.14 2.05
CA PHE A 37 7.66 -7.45 2.63
C PHE A 37 6.48 -7.43 1.64
N MET A 38 6.72 -7.10 0.37
CA MET A 38 5.67 -7.07 -0.66
C MET A 38 5.05 -8.46 -0.90
N ASP A 39 5.87 -9.51 -0.94
CA ASP A 39 5.38 -10.88 -1.10
C ASP A 39 4.53 -11.30 0.10
N SER A 40 4.96 -10.96 1.32
CA SER A 40 4.21 -11.22 2.55
C SER A 40 2.89 -10.44 2.56
N PHE A 41 2.89 -9.18 2.11
CA PHE A 41 1.66 -8.39 1.99
C PHE A 41 0.66 -9.01 1.03
N LYS A 42 1.13 -9.50 -0.14
CA LYS A 42 0.26 -10.19 -1.11
C LYS A 42 -0.39 -11.43 -0.52
N GLN A 43 0.36 -12.16 0.30
CA GLN A 43 -0.19 -13.32 1.02
C GLN A 43 -1.28 -12.89 2.02
N VAL A 44 -1.00 -11.92 2.90
CA VAL A 44 -2.00 -11.40 3.86
C VAL A 44 -3.22 -10.79 3.14
N ARG A 45 -3.02 -10.15 1.99
CA ARG A 45 -4.11 -9.66 1.13
C ARG A 45 -5.03 -10.79 0.70
N ALA A 46 -4.48 -11.90 0.24
CA ALA A 46 -5.24 -13.04 -0.25
C ALA A 46 -5.90 -13.86 0.87
N GLU A 47 -5.20 -14.03 2.00
CA GLU A 47 -5.62 -14.93 3.08
C GLU A 47 -6.46 -14.25 4.17
N VAL A 48 -6.31 -12.92 4.35
CA VAL A 48 -6.95 -12.20 5.46
C VAL A 48 -7.80 -11.03 4.97
N ILE A 49 -7.20 -10.08 4.23
CA ILE A 49 -7.86 -8.81 3.92
C ILE A 49 -9.02 -9.02 2.94
N LYS A 50 -8.79 -9.78 1.87
CA LYS A 50 -9.81 -10.03 0.85
C LYS A 50 -10.99 -10.84 1.40
N PRO A 51 -10.79 -11.97 2.12
CA PRO A 51 -11.90 -12.68 2.76
C PRO A 51 -12.73 -11.77 3.68
N ALA A 52 -12.09 -10.95 4.51
CA ALA A 52 -12.79 -10.01 5.40
C ALA A 52 -13.69 -9.02 4.65
N MET A 53 -13.19 -8.47 3.53
CA MET A 53 -13.97 -7.59 2.66
C MET A 53 -15.09 -8.33 1.92
N GLU A 54 -14.84 -9.56 1.48
CA GLU A 54 -15.84 -10.37 0.76
C GLU A 54 -17.01 -10.78 1.65
N GLU A 55 -16.77 -11.11 2.92
CA GLU A 55 -17.85 -11.37 3.89
C GLU A 55 -18.74 -10.15 4.09
N LEU A 56 -18.14 -8.97 4.29
CA LEU A 56 -18.90 -7.72 4.45
C LEU A 56 -19.63 -7.36 3.16
N LYS A 57 -19.00 -7.54 2.00
CA LYS A 57 -19.65 -7.34 0.71
C LYS A 57 -20.88 -8.23 0.56
N ALA A 58 -20.79 -9.51 0.94
CA ALA A 58 -21.91 -10.44 0.87
C ALA A 58 -23.07 -9.98 1.77
N LEU A 59 -22.77 -9.59 3.02
CA LEU A 59 -23.76 -9.08 3.97
C LEU A 59 -24.43 -7.80 3.45
N LEU A 60 -23.64 -6.84 2.96
CA LEU A 60 -24.13 -5.57 2.43
C LEU A 60 -24.98 -5.74 1.17
N THR A 61 -24.53 -6.60 0.25
CA THR A 61 -25.27 -6.89 -0.98
C THR A 61 -26.60 -7.57 -0.69
N ALA A 62 -26.65 -8.48 0.30
CA ALA A 62 -27.90 -9.09 0.75
C ALA A 62 -28.90 -8.07 1.31
N ASN A 63 -28.44 -6.90 1.74
CA ASN A 63 -29.24 -5.78 2.24
C ASN A 63 -29.37 -4.63 1.22
N GLY A 64 -29.08 -4.86 -0.06
CA GLY A 64 -29.32 -3.91 -1.14
C GLY A 64 -28.21 -2.86 -1.36
N VAL A 65 -27.09 -2.94 -0.64
CA VAL A 65 -25.94 -2.04 -0.84
C VAL A 65 -25.06 -2.56 -1.97
N ILE A 66 -24.76 -1.71 -2.94
CA ILE A 66 -23.91 -2.08 -4.08
C ILE A 66 -22.46 -1.76 -3.72
N CYS A 67 -21.60 -2.78 -3.66
CA CYS A 67 -20.18 -2.58 -3.42
C CYS A 67 -19.30 -3.49 -4.29
N GLY A 68 -18.07 -3.04 -4.54
CA GLY A 68 -17.08 -3.74 -5.34
C GLY A 68 -15.75 -3.83 -4.61
N ILE A 69 -14.96 -4.85 -4.94
CA ILE A 69 -13.61 -5.04 -4.41
C ILE A 69 -12.67 -5.08 -5.62
N HIS A 70 -11.59 -4.31 -5.55
CA HIS A 70 -10.58 -4.24 -6.60
C HIS A 70 -9.19 -4.39 -5.98
N GLU A 71 -8.40 -5.30 -6.53
CA GLU A 71 -6.97 -5.44 -6.20
C GLU A 71 -6.13 -4.67 -7.20
N SER A 72 -5.13 -3.96 -6.69
CA SER A 72 -4.16 -3.23 -7.49
C SER A 72 -2.77 -3.82 -7.30
N GLU A 73 -1.99 -3.80 -8.38
CA GLU A 73 -0.57 -4.14 -8.35
C GLU A 73 0.27 -2.86 -8.46
N GLU A 74 1.53 -2.93 -8.02
CA GLU A 74 2.42 -1.78 -8.14
C GLU A 74 2.66 -1.44 -9.61
N ARG A 75 2.31 -0.21 -10.01
CA ARG A 75 2.52 0.29 -11.37
C ARG A 75 3.21 1.64 -11.33
N PHE A 76 4.24 1.80 -12.16
CA PHE A 76 4.94 3.07 -12.34
C PHE A 76 4.42 3.79 -13.58
N GLU A 77 4.37 5.12 -13.56
CA GLU A 77 4.21 5.90 -14.77
C GLU A 77 5.49 5.84 -15.60
N ASP A 78 5.36 5.38 -16.86
CA ASP A 78 6.44 5.05 -17.79
C ASP A 78 7.46 6.18 -18.07
N ARG A 79 7.23 7.42 -17.62
CA ARG A 79 8.07 8.58 -17.95
C ARG A 79 8.54 9.44 -16.78
N THR A 80 7.88 9.39 -15.63
CA THR A 80 8.19 10.26 -14.48
C THR A 80 8.80 9.48 -13.31
N GLY A 81 8.74 8.14 -13.36
CA GLY A 81 9.11 7.28 -12.23
C GLY A 81 8.16 7.45 -11.04
N ARG A 82 7.06 8.21 -11.17
CA ARG A 82 6.05 8.33 -10.13
C ARG A 82 5.26 7.03 -10.08
N MET A 83 5.02 6.55 -8.87
CA MET A 83 4.16 5.40 -8.64
C MET A 83 2.72 5.79 -9.02
N ALA A 84 2.22 5.21 -10.10
CA ALA A 84 0.86 5.41 -10.59
C ALA A 84 -0.14 4.70 -9.68
N GLU A 85 0.25 3.53 -9.16
CA GLU A 85 -0.61 2.69 -8.34
C GLU A 85 0.20 1.89 -7.32
N ARG A 86 -0.31 1.82 -6.09
CA ARG A 86 0.27 1.02 -5.00
C ARG A 86 -0.29 -0.40 -5.05
N CYS A 87 0.50 -1.38 -4.64
CA CYS A 87 -0.03 -2.72 -4.37
C CYS A 87 -1.03 -2.64 -3.21
N GLY A 88 -2.28 -3.01 -3.46
CA GLY A 88 -3.34 -2.84 -2.48
C GLY A 88 -4.63 -3.53 -2.86
N ILE A 89 -5.65 -3.29 -2.05
CA ILE A 89 -7.02 -3.75 -2.23
C ILE A 89 -7.98 -2.67 -1.75
N THR A 90 -9.00 -2.40 -2.55
CA THR A 90 -9.99 -1.34 -2.31
C THR A 90 -11.39 -1.93 -2.32
N MET A 91 -12.18 -1.62 -1.30
CA MET A 91 -13.63 -1.82 -1.28
C MET A 91 -14.32 -0.48 -1.53
N THR A 92 -15.17 -0.42 -2.56
CA THR A 92 -15.88 0.79 -2.99
C THR A 92 -17.39 0.60 -2.88
N PHE A 93 -18.10 1.63 -2.40
CA PHE A 93 -19.55 1.66 -2.22
C PHE A 93 -20.20 2.53 -3.30
N PHE A 94 -21.13 1.97 -4.07
CA PHE A 94 -21.74 2.63 -5.22
C PHE A 94 -23.20 2.97 -4.97
N ASP A 95 -23.63 4.12 -5.47
CA ASP A 95 -25.04 4.55 -5.40
C ASP A 95 -25.89 3.98 -6.56
N ASP A 96 -25.26 3.58 -7.67
CA ASP A 96 -25.90 2.90 -8.80
C ASP A 96 -24.91 1.97 -9.53
N THR A 97 -25.44 0.99 -10.23
CA THR A 97 -24.74 0.04 -11.11
C THR A 97 -24.12 0.66 -12.36
N LYS A 98 -24.58 1.85 -12.79
CA LYS A 98 -24.25 2.42 -14.11
C LYS A 98 -22.88 3.10 -14.21
N ASN A 99 -22.31 3.59 -13.10
CA ASN A 99 -21.08 4.39 -13.10
C ASN A 99 -19.97 3.82 -12.21
N ARG A 100 -19.66 2.53 -12.38
CA ARG A 100 -18.61 1.82 -11.61
C ARG A 100 -17.17 2.18 -12.00
N HIS A 101 -16.97 3.02 -13.02
CA HIS A 101 -15.66 3.25 -13.64
C HIS A 101 -14.78 4.32 -12.96
N VAL A 102 -15.26 5.01 -11.92
CA VAL A 102 -14.49 6.07 -11.24
C VAL A 102 -14.47 5.84 -9.72
N ALA A 103 -13.66 4.90 -9.26
CA ALA A 103 -13.59 4.51 -7.84
C ALA A 103 -13.24 5.68 -6.90
N THR A 104 -12.50 6.68 -7.39
CA THR A 104 -12.11 7.89 -6.63
C THR A 104 -13.27 8.83 -6.31
N SER A 105 -14.39 8.70 -7.04
CA SER A 105 -15.59 9.54 -6.85
C SER A 105 -16.62 8.92 -5.92
N TYR A 106 -16.32 7.75 -5.34
CA TYR A 106 -17.22 7.03 -4.44
C TYR A 106 -16.55 6.77 -3.10
N PRO A 107 -17.37 6.58 -2.04
CA PRO A 107 -16.84 6.16 -0.77
C PRO A 107 -16.08 4.84 -0.91
N HIS A 108 -14.91 4.76 -0.27
CA HIS A 108 -14.08 3.58 -0.36
C HIS A 108 -13.14 3.43 0.83
N PHE A 109 -12.75 2.19 1.08
CA PHE A 109 -11.70 1.83 2.01
C PHE A 109 -10.61 1.09 1.24
N THR A 110 -9.36 1.52 1.40
CA THR A 110 -8.20 0.94 0.73
C THR A 110 -7.17 0.50 1.76
N VAL A 111 -6.64 -0.70 1.55
CA VAL A 111 -5.48 -1.23 2.26
C VAL A 111 -4.34 -1.35 1.26
N TYR A 112 -3.20 -0.73 1.52
CA TYR A 112 -2.04 -0.81 0.63
C TYR A 112 -0.73 -0.99 1.38
N ALA A 113 0.23 -1.62 0.72
CA ALA A 113 1.58 -1.76 1.21
C ALA A 113 2.34 -0.44 1.11
N ASP A 114 2.96 0.00 2.20
CA ASP A 114 4.03 1.00 2.16
C ASP A 114 5.38 0.29 2.20
N LYS A 115 5.98 0.14 1.03
CA LYS A 115 7.24 -0.59 0.83
C LYS A 115 8.42 0.06 1.58
N LEU A 116 8.43 1.39 1.66
CA LEU A 116 9.50 2.14 2.30
C LEU A 116 9.37 2.10 3.82
N ALA A 117 8.17 2.31 4.34
CA ALA A 117 7.90 2.23 5.77
C ALA A 117 7.76 0.79 6.29
N LYS A 118 7.67 -0.19 5.39
CA LYS A 118 7.46 -1.62 5.68
C LYS A 118 6.24 -1.88 6.56
N ASN A 119 5.16 -1.17 6.27
CA ASN A 119 3.90 -1.29 7.00
C ASN A 119 2.70 -1.32 6.05
N VAL A 120 1.55 -1.70 6.59
CA VAL A 120 0.28 -1.65 5.89
C VAL A 120 -0.42 -0.36 6.26
N SER A 121 -0.81 0.41 5.26
CA SER A 121 -1.51 1.68 5.44
C SER A 121 -2.96 1.56 5.04
N PHE A 122 -3.81 2.32 5.74
CA PHE A 122 -5.25 2.33 5.58
C PHE A 122 -5.71 3.70 5.10
N HIS A 123 -6.50 3.73 4.03
CA HIS A 123 -7.09 4.95 3.52
C HIS A 123 -8.59 4.82 3.45
N GLN A 124 -9.30 5.88 3.81
CA GLN A 124 -10.75 5.94 3.67
C GLN A 124 -11.16 7.22 2.96
N SER A 125 -12.24 7.12 2.19
CA SER A 125 -12.96 8.26 1.62
C SER A 125 -14.44 8.10 1.92
N THR A 126 -15.05 9.16 2.45
CA THR A 126 -16.52 9.30 2.55
C THR A 126 -17.12 10.13 1.41
N ILE A 127 -16.27 10.64 0.51
CA ILE A 127 -16.69 11.47 -0.62
C ILE A 127 -17.47 10.62 -1.61
N GLY A 128 -18.62 11.11 -2.07
CA GLY A 128 -19.46 10.43 -3.06
C GLY A 128 -20.13 11.41 -4.03
N PRO A 129 -20.81 10.92 -5.06
CA PRO A 129 -21.47 11.78 -6.03
C PRO A 129 -22.52 12.68 -5.36
N GLY A 130 -22.41 14.00 -5.58
CA GLY A 130 -23.36 14.98 -5.03
C GLY A 130 -23.28 15.19 -3.52
N ARG A 131 -22.30 14.59 -2.83
CA ARG A 131 -22.08 14.73 -1.38
C ARG A 131 -20.63 15.08 -1.09
N GLY A 132 -20.44 16.07 -0.21
CA GLY A 132 -19.12 16.36 0.35
C GLY A 132 -18.62 15.21 1.23
N GLY A 133 -17.37 15.29 1.67
CA GLY A 133 -16.80 14.28 2.54
C GLY A 133 -15.33 14.55 2.83
N SER A 134 -14.68 13.58 3.47
CA SER A 134 -13.25 13.59 3.75
C SER A 134 -12.59 12.38 3.13
N ALA A 135 -11.40 12.57 2.59
CA ALA A 135 -10.53 11.48 2.16
C ALA A 135 -9.17 11.64 2.84
N GLY A 136 -8.59 10.53 3.29
CA GLY A 136 -7.27 10.56 3.91
C GLY A 136 -6.85 9.23 4.51
N ASN A 137 -5.58 9.19 4.91
CA ASN A 137 -5.02 8.10 5.67
C ASN A 137 -5.76 8.01 7.03
N CYS A 138 -6.24 6.82 7.37
CA CYS A 138 -6.96 6.54 8.62
C CYS A 138 -6.20 5.60 9.56
N GLY A 139 -4.95 5.29 9.24
CA GLY A 139 -4.04 4.56 10.13
C GLY A 139 -3.03 3.71 9.37
N SER A 140 -2.16 3.08 10.14
CA SER A 140 -1.27 2.04 9.64
C SER A 140 -1.07 0.97 10.70
N SER A 141 -0.64 -0.19 10.25
CA SER A 141 -0.36 -1.35 11.08
C SER A 141 0.86 -2.08 10.58
N ASP A 142 1.59 -2.71 11.49
CA ASP A 142 2.53 -3.77 11.13
C ASP A 142 1.76 -4.91 10.46
N LEU A 143 2.41 -5.61 9.53
CA LEU A 143 1.76 -6.61 8.68
C LEU A 143 1.20 -7.79 9.50
N ASP A 144 1.89 -8.19 10.56
CA ASP A 144 1.50 -9.27 11.48
C ASP A 144 0.29 -8.94 12.35
N LYS A 145 -0.04 -7.65 12.48
CA LYS A 145 -1.21 -7.15 13.20
C LYS A 145 -2.43 -6.95 12.31
N VAL A 146 -2.29 -7.14 10.99
CA VAL A 146 -3.44 -7.08 10.07
C VAL A 146 -4.26 -8.35 10.24
N THR A 147 -5.39 -8.21 10.94
CA THR A 147 -6.33 -9.29 11.21
C THR A 147 -7.64 -9.09 10.47
N HIS A 148 -8.41 -10.17 10.39
CA HIS A 148 -9.75 -10.16 9.81
C HIS A 148 -10.65 -9.12 10.51
N ASP A 149 -10.70 -9.15 11.84
CA ASP A 149 -11.52 -8.24 12.65
C ASP A 149 -11.12 -6.77 12.47
N LEU A 150 -9.82 -6.48 12.39
CA LEU A 150 -9.33 -5.13 12.15
C LEU A 150 -9.85 -4.57 10.82
N ILE A 151 -9.80 -5.37 9.75
CA ILE A 151 -10.32 -4.96 8.44
C ILE A 151 -11.81 -4.72 8.52
N GLN A 152 -12.56 -5.60 9.19
CA GLN A 152 -14.00 -5.45 9.33
C GLN A 152 -14.40 -4.24 10.17
N GLU A 153 -13.62 -3.90 11.20
CA GLU A 153 -13.83 -2.70 12.02
C GLU A 153 -13.69 -1.44 11.16
N TYR A 154 -12.61 -1.31 10.38
CA TYR A 154 -12.41 -0.17 9.49
C TYR A 154 -13.52 -0.03 8.45
N VAL A 155 -13.91 -1.14 7.81
CA VAL A 155 -14.97 -1.12 6.79
C VAL A 155 -16.32 -0.75 7.42
N THR A 156 -16.68 -1.34 8.56
CA THR A 156 -17.93 -1.03 9.27
C THR A 156 -18.00 0.45 9.69
N ASN A 157 -16.89 0.99 10.19
CA ASN A 157 -16.77 2.40 10.54
C ASN A 157 -16.96 3.35 9.35
N LEU A 158 -16.63 2.90 8.14
CA LEU A 158 -16.90 3.65 6.92
C LEU A 158 -18.36 3.51 6.49
N VAL A 159 -18.89 2.28 6.44
CA VAL A 159 -20.26 1.96 6.01
C VAL A 159 -21.28 2.82 6.76
N THR A 160 -21.16 2.91 8.09
CA THR A 160 -22.07 3.70 8.96
C THR A 160 -22.14 5.20 8.63
N LYS A 161 -21.21 5.72 7.82
CA LYS A 161 -21.14 7.13 7.42
C LYS A 161 -21.64 7.37 6.00
N VAL A 162 -21.76 6.33 5.18
CA VAL A 162 -21.89 6.47 3.71
C VAL A 162 -23.02 5.65 3.10
N VAL A 163 -23.57 4.69 3.84
CA VAL A 163 -24.79 3.95 3.55
C VAL A 163 -25.89 4.46 4.49
#